data_AF-A0A7D8UAB1-F1
#
_entry.id   AF-A0A7D8UAB1-F1
#
_cell.length_a   1.000
_cell.length_b   1.000
_cell.length_c   1.000
_cell.angle_alpha   90.00
_cell.angle_beta   90.00
_cell.angle_gamma   90.00
#
_symmetry.space_group_name_H-M   'P 1'
#
loop_
_entity.id
_entity.type
_entity.pdbx_description
1 polymer ?
#
loop_
_entity_poly.entity_id
_entity_poly.type
_entity_poly.pdbx_seq_one_letter_code
_entity_poly.pdbx_strand_id
1 'polypeptide(L)'
;MRYDEYLARGLPIATGVIEGACRHLVQDRLGRSGMRWTIAGAQSILDLRSVLASDHWDSYQRQYRKQRLQERYGDTRTNFMTGLALSA
;
A
#
# COMPACT_ATOMS: atom_id res chain seq x y z
N MET A 1 17.08 -15.69 -17.67
CA MET A 1 17.29 -14.30 -17.19
C MET A 1 18.73 -13.92 -17.50
N ARG A 2 19.03 -12.72 -18.02
CA ARG A 2 20.38 -12.27 -18.41
C ARG A 2 21.13 -11.67 -17.21
N TYR A 3 21.53 -12.55 -16.31
CA TYR A 3 22.00 -12.18 -14.96
C TYR A 3 23.35 -11.46 -14.99
N ASP A 4 24.25 -11.94 -15.82
CA ASP A 4 25.56 -11.38 -16.17
C ASP A 4 25.45 -9.93 -16.71
N GLU A 5 24.54 -9.69 -17.64
CA GLU A 5 24.33 -8.35 -18.21
C GLU A 5 23.85 -7.35 -17.14
N TYR A 6 23.02 -7.79 -16.19
CA TYR A 6 22.45 -6.93 -15.16
C TYR A 6 23.46 -6.59 -14.06
N LEU A 7 24.31 -7.55 -13.69
CA LEU A 7 25.44 -7.30 -12.79
C LEU A 7 26.47 -6.37 -13.44
N ALA A 8 26.79 -6.59 -14.72
CA ALA A 8 27.71 -5.72 -15.46
C ALA A 8 27.21 -4.28 -15.58
N ARG A 9 25.89 -4.09 -15.61
CA ARG A 9 25.23 -2.77 -15.58
C ARG A 9 25.14 -2.14 -14.19
N GLY A 10 25.65 -2.81 -13.15
CA GLY A 10 25.61 -2.32 -11.77
C GLY A 10 24.19 -2.25 -11.18
N LEU A 11 23.24 -2.99 -11.74
CA LEU A 11 21.89 -3.02 -11.19
C LEU A 11 21.94 -3.71 -9.81
N PRO A 12 21.20 -3.21 -8.81
CA PRO A 12 21.18 -3.76 -7.45
C PRO A 12 20.34 -5.06 -7.37
N ILE A 13 20.52 -5.95 -8.35
CA ILE A 13 19.91 -7.27 -8.39
C ILE A 13 20.73 -8.21 -7.50
N ALA A 14 20.06 -9.08 -6.75
CA ALA A 14 20.68 -9.99 -5.78
C ALA A 14 21.43 -9.31 -4.62
N THR A 15 20.92 -8.16 -4.15
CA THR A 15 21.33 -7.60 -2.85
C THR A 15 20.40 -8.14 -1.77
N GLY A 16 20.95 -8.51 -0.61
CA GLY A 16 20.16 -9.06 0.51
C GLY A 16 19.04 -8.12 0.98
N VAL A 17 19.21 -6.80 0.80
CA VAL A 17 18.18 -5.80 1.11
C VAL A 17 17.00 -5.91 0.13
N ILE A 18 17.26 -6.01 -1.18
CA ILE A 18 16.19 -6.15 -2.19
C ILE A 18 15.50 -7.50 -2.06
N GLU A 19 16.25 -8.58 -1.85
CA GLU A 19 15.69 -9.91 -1.62
C GLU A 19 14.87 -9.96 -0.33
N GLY A 20 15.35 -9.32 0.74
CA GLY A 20 14.63 -9.17 2.00
C GLY A 20 13.33 -8.40 1.84
N ALA A 21 13.34 -7.29 1.09
CA ALA A 21 12.14 -6.52 0.80
C ALA A 21 11.11 -7.32 -0.02
N CYS A 22 11.54 -8.03 -1.06
CA CYS A 22 10.68 -8.90 -1.86
C CYS A 22 10.10 -10.06 -1.03
N ARG A 23 10.91 -10.69 -0.18
CA ARG A 23 10.44 -11.73 0.74
C ARG A 23 9.38 -11.18 1.68
N HIS A 24 9.67 -10.06 2.32
CA HIS A 24 8.79 -9.42 3.29
C HIS A 24 7.46 -8.97 2.68
N LEU A 25 7.49 -8.27 1.54
CA LEU A 25 6.28 -7.74 0.92
C LEU A 25 5.45 -8.83 0.23
N VAL A 26 6.10 -9.68 -0.55
CA VAL A 26 5.44 -10.63 -1.46
C VAL A 26 5.36 -12.02 -0.84
N GLN A 27 6.51 -12.65 -0.59
CA GLN A 27 6.59 -14.08 -0.28
C GLN A 27 5.91 -14.44 1.04
N ASP A 28 6.11 -13.65 2.09
CA ASP A 28 5.57 -13.90 3.43
C ASP A 28 4.04 -13.97 3.45
N ARG A 29 3.38 -13.25 2.51
CA ARG A 29 1.91 -13.22 2.42
C ARG A 29 1.36 -14.11 1.32
N LEU A 30 1.93 -14.05 0.13
CA LEU A 30 1.37 -14.71 -1.05
C LEU A 30 1.87 -16.14 -1.21
N GLY A 31 3.05 -16.47 -0.67
CA GLY A 31 3.73 -17.76 -0.83
C GLY A 31 3.40 -18.81 0.24
N ARG A 32 2.37 -18.61 1.07
CA ARG A 32 1.98 -19.60 2.10
C ARG A 32 1.19 -20.76 1.49
N SER A 33 1.34 -21.94 2.09
CA SER A 33 0.66 -23.16 1.63
C SER A 33 -0.87 -22.99 1.56
N GLY A 34 -1.47 -23.54 0.51
CA GLY A 34 -2.92 -23.53 0.30
C GLY A 34 -3.50 -22.20 -0.18
N MET A 35 -2.69 -21.16 -0.37
CA MET A 35 -3.18 -19.88 -0.86
C MET A 35 -3.42 -19.91 -2.37
N ARG A 36 -4.56 -19.34 -2.78
CA ARG A 36 -4.91 -19.12 -4.17
C ARG A 36 -5.24 -17.66 -4.35
N TRP A 37 -4.67 -17.06 -5.38
CA TRP A 37 -4.82 -15.65 -5.67
C TRP A 37 -5.23 -15.47 -7.12
N THR A 38 -6.18 -14.56 -7.35
CA THR A 38 -6.29 -13.91 -8.65
C THR A 38 -5.21 -12.82 -8.72
N ILE A 39 -4.79 -12.43 -9.92
CA ILE A 39 -3.81 -11.35 -10.11
C ILE A 39 -4.30 -10.08 -9.43
N ALA A 40 -5.57 -9.71 -9.65
CA ALA A 40 -6.19 -8.55 -9.01
C ALA A 40 -6.21 -8.64 -7.48
N GLY A 41 -6.53 -9.82 -6.92
CA GLY A 41 -6.54 -10.02 -5.47
C GLY A 41 -5.14 -9.95 -4.84
N ALA A 42 -4.14 -10.51 -5.51
CA ALA A 42 -2.74 -10.41 -5.09
C ALA A 42 -2.28 -8.95 -5.09
N GLN A 43 -2.56 -8.21 -6.18
CA GLN A 43 -2.17 -6.80 -6.30
C GLN A 43 -2.77 -5.94 -5.19
N SER A 44 -4.08 -6.06 -4.93
CA SER A 44 -4.75 -5.31 -3.86
C SER A 44 -4.12 -5.54 -2.48
N ILE A 45 -3.68 -6.78 -2.20
CA ILE A 45 -2.99 -7.09 -0.94
C ILE A 45 -1.57 -6.51 -0.91
N LEU A 46 -0.85 -6.55 -2.03
CA LEU A 46 0.48 -5.95 -2.14
C LEU A 46 0.44 -4.44 -1.96
N ASP A 47 -0.54 -3.76 -2.54
CA ASP A 47 -0.73 -2.31 -2.39
C ASP A 47 -1.02 -1.93 -0.93
N LEU A 48 -1.84 -2.72 -0.24
CA LEU A 48 -2.09 -2.50 1.19
C LEU A 48 -0.80 -2.70 2.02
N ARG A 49 -0.05 -3.77 1.73
CA ARG A 49 1.20 -4.07 2.44
C ARG A 49 2.30 -3.05 2.16
N SER A 50 2.38 -2.49 0.96
CA SER A 50 3.37 -1.45 0.63
C SER A 50 3.13 -0.16 1.41
N VAL A 51 1.87 0.25 1.57
CA VAL A 51 1.49 1.38 2.43
C VAL A 51 1.89 1.14 3.88
N LEU A 52 1.64 -0.06 4.41
CA LEU A 52 2.00 -0.43 5.77
C LEU A 52 3.52 -0.47 5.99
N ALA A 53 4.27 -1.09 5.07
CA ALA A 53 5.72 -1.21 5.16
C ALA A 53 6.44 0.14 4.99
N SER A 54 5.80 1.10 4.33
CA SER A 54 6.34 2.45 4.11
C SER A 54 5.90 3.46 5.16
N ASP A 55 5.26 3.02 6.25
CA ASP A 55 4.75 3.87 7.34
C ASP A 55 3.78 4.98 6.90
N HIS A 56 3.05 4.74 5.79
CA HIS A 56 2.11 5.70 5.21
C HIS A 56 0.64 5.41 5.58
N TRP A 57 0.42 4.51 6.53
CA TRP A 57 -0.91 4.00 6.87
C TRP A 57 -1.90 5.12 7.23
N ASP A 58 -1.50 6.02 8.12
CA ASP A 58 -2.40 7.07 8.60
C ASP A 58 -2.75 8.07 7.50
N SER A 59 -1.77 8.41 6.66
CA SER A 59 -1.99 9.29 5.51
C SER A 59 -2.97 8.66 4.51
N TYR A 60 -2.74 7.39 4.17
CA TYR A 60 -3.62 6.62 3.31
C TYR A 60 -5.04 6.53 3.87
N GLN A 61 -5.19 6.20 5.16
CA GLN A 61 -6.50 6.10 5.81
C GLN A 61 -7.27 7.42 5.78
N ARG A 62 -6.60 8.55 6.07
CA ARG A 62 -7.24 9.87 5.99
C ARG A 62 -7.74 10.17 4.58
N GLN A 63 -6.90 9.95 3.58
CA GLN A 63 -7.26 10.20 2.18
C GLN A 63 -8.40 9.29 1.71
N TYR A 64 -8.30 7.98 2.00
CA TYR A 64 -9.32 7.00 1.65
C TYR A 64 -10.68 7.37 2.28
N ARG A 65 -10.71 7.72 3.57
CA ARG A 65 -11.94 8.14 4.26
C ARG A 65 -12.54 9.39 3.62
N LYS A 66 -11.71 10.41 3.35
CA LYS A 66 -12.16 11.65 2.69
C LYS A 66 -12.82 11.35 1.34
N GLN A 67 -12.15 10.57 0.49
CA GLN A 67 -12.67 10.18 -0.82
C GLN A 67 -13.97 9.39 -0.72
N ARG A 68 -14.04 8.38 0.18
CA ARG A 68 -15.24 7.56 0.37
C ARG A 68 -16.42 8.34 0.94
N LEU A 69 -16.18 9.33 1.79
CA LEU A 69 -17.22 10.23 2.28
C LEU A 69 -17.76 11.11 1.16
N GLN A 70 -16.87 11.67 0.34
CA GLN A 70 -17.24 12.50 -0.81
C GLN A 70 -18.06 11.70 -1.84
N GLU A 71 -17.65 10.47 -2.17
CA GLU A 71 -18.39 9.59 -3.08
C GLU A 71 -19.81 9.27 -2.58
N ARG A 72 -19.98 9.03 -1.27
CA ARG A 72 -21.27 8.62 -0.71
C ARG A 72 -22.24 9.76 -0.48
N TYR A 73 -21.73 10.93 -0.09
CA TYR A 73 -22.56 12.02 0.43
C TYR A 73 -22.43 13.32 -0.38
N GLY A 74 -21.57 13.36 -1.39
CA GLY A 74 -21.26 14.59 -2.13
C GLY A 74 -20.53 15.63 -1.27
N ASP A 75 -20.50 16.87 -1.74
CA ASP A 75 -19.86 18.01 -1.05
C ASP A 75 -20.72 18.56 0.13
N THR A 76 -21.92 18.00 0.31
CA THR A 76 -22.97 18.55 1.18
C THR A 76 -22.83 18.11 2.63
N ARG A 77 -21.63 18.26 3.19
CA ARG A 77 -21.45 18.33 4.64
C ARG A 77 -20.62 19.55 4.97
N THR A 78 -21.29 20.69 5.08
CA THR A 78 -20.93 21.67 6.11
C THR A 78 -20.90 20.88 7.41
N ASN A 79 -19.70 20.59 7.92
CA ASN A 79 -19.55 19.79 9.13
C ASN A 79 -20.43 20.42 10.22
N PHE A 80 -21.26 19.62 10.88
CA PHE A 80 -21.99 20.05 12.07
C PHE A 80 -21.04 20.62 13.14
N MET A 81 -19.75 20.25 13.09
CA MET A 81 -18.67 20.81 13.90
C MET A 81 -18.16 22.19 13.46
N THR A 82 -18.45 22.65 12.24
CA THR A 82 -18.15 24.03 11.79
C THR A 82 -19.27 25.00 12.17
N GLY A 83 -20.49 24.51 12.44
CA GLY A 83 -21.61 25.30 12.97
C GLY A 83 -21.61 25.46 14.50
N LEU A 84 -20.93 24.57 15.22
CA LEU A 84 -20.65 24.73 16.65
C LEU A 84 -19.22 25.23 16.78
N ALA A 85 -19.08 26.54 16.93
CA ALA A 85 -17.88 27.17 17.45
C ALA A 85 -17.53 26.60 18.83
N LEU A 86 -16.90 25.43 18.87
CA LEU A 86 -16.12 24.98 20.01
C LEU A 86 -14.71 25.57 19.83
N SER A 87 -14.65 26.88 19.99
CA SER A 87 -13.51 27.57 20.55
C SER A 87 -13.56 27.38 22.07
N ALA A 88 -12.70 26.53 22.59
CA ALA A 88 -12.24 26.53 23.97
C ALA A 88 -10.84 25.91 24.02
#